data_AF-A0A830E5W8-F1
#
_entry.id   AF-A0A830E5W8-F1
#
_cell.length_a   1.000
_cell.length_b   1.000
_cell.length_c   1.000
_cell.angle_alpha   90.00
_cell.angle_beta   90.00
_cell.angle_gamma   90.00
#
_symmetry.space_group_name_H-M   'P 1'
#
loop_
_entity.id
_entity.type
_entity.pdbx_description
1 polymer ?
#
loop_
_entity_poly.entity_id
_entity_poly.type
_entity_poly.pdbx_seq_one_letter_code
_entity_poly.pdbx_strand_id
1 'polypeptide(L)'
;MNTVVKPEIVVTLSNKERMMPTYDSEYVLMRDRDFSVILDNVNLSIILAIINGYDRFAQIMKKTGLQRGKLSRHLRRLLGTGWVIKSGSRYLPSGHIYVVYEVQDINGQIMLTLSTNKGAFIDPIYGLLVINGEPLSNYCASCPLRQTCVNNVKSLARKYGAELRGGEPSEAYVELFRELIRRDLIRKLRSGWRLIIKR
;
A
#
# COMPACT_ATOMS: atom_id res chain seq x y z
N MET A 1 -18.74 -14.99 -19.71
CA MET A 1 -18.14 -15.58 -18.48
C MET A 1 -17.46 -14.45 -17.73
N ASN A 2 -18.05 -13.98 -16.64
CA ASN A 2 -17.45 -12.93 -15.81
C ASN A 2 -16.26 -13.54 -15.07
N THR A 3 -15.05 -13.20 -15.52
CA THR A 3 -13.83 -13.44 -14.75
C THR A 3 -13.97 -12.68 -13.43
N VAL A 4 -14.29 -13.40 -12.37
CA VAL A 4 -14.25 -12.89 -11.00
C VAL A 4 -12.79 -12.54 -10.70
N VAL A 5 -12.42 -11.27 -10.91
CA VAL A 5 -11.15 -10.72 -10.45
C VAL A 5 -11.21 -10.78 -8.93
N LYS A 6 -10.48 -11.73 -8.34
CA LYS A 6 -10.44 -11.85 -6.87
C LYS A 6 -9.92 -10.52 -6.30
N PRO A 7 -10.61 -9.93 -5.31
CA PRO A 7 -10.06 -8.78 -4.59
C PRO A 7 -8.74 -9.20 -3.95
N GLU A 8 -7.63 -8.60 -4.36
CA GLU A 8 -6.31 -8.98 -3.85
C GLU A 8 -6.04 -8.19 -2.57
N ILE A 9 -6.32 -8.83 -1.43
CA ILE A 9 -5.75 -8.40 -0.15
C ILE A 9 -4.43 -9.12 0.05
N VAL A 10 -3.33 -8.42 -0.15
CA VAL A 10 -1.98 -8.93 0.12
C VAL A 10 -1.57 -8.44 1.49
N VAL A 11 -1.45 -9.34 2.47
CA VAL A 11 -0.85 -9.04 3.78
C VAL A 11 0.50 -9.73 3.85
N THR A 12 1.53 -8.95 4.14
CA THR A 12 2.86 -9.47 4.45
C THR A 12 3.23 -9.05 5.84
N LEU A 13 3.85 -9.94 6.62
CA LEU A 13 4.25 -9.65 8.00
C LEU A 13 5.75 -9.39 8.03
N SER A 14 6.16 -8.38 8.79
CA SER A 14 7.57 -8.05 8.97
C SER A 14 8.21 -8.94 10.05
N ASN A 15 9.49 -9.25 9.90
CA ASN A 15 10.28 -9.85 10.97
C ASN A 15 10.76 -8.74 11.92
N LYS A 16 10.44 -8.86 13.21
CA LYS A 16 10.64 -7.85 14.28
C LYS A 16 12.08 -7.33 14.46
N GLU A 17 13.08 -7.93 13.81
CA GLU A 17 14.51 -7.66 14.03
C GLU A 17 15.16 -6.77 12.96
N ARG A 18 14.41 -6.07 12.10
CA ARG A 18 15.00 -5.29 11.00
C ARG A 18 14.74 -3.79 11.08
N MET A 19 15.73 -3.04 10.59
CA MET A 19 15.76 -1.57 10.53
C MET A 19 14.48 -1.03 9.88
N MET A 20 13.79 -0.10 10.55
CA MET A 20 12.57 0.49 10.03
C MET A 20 12.84 1.25 8.72
N PRO A 21 12.06 1.04 7.65
CA PRO A 21 12.14 1.88 6.47
C PRO A 21 11.84 3.34 6.85
N THR A 22 12.61 4.25 6.25
CA THR A 22 12.34 5.69 6.27
C THR A 22 11.48 6.04 5.07
N TYR A 23 10.58 7.00 5.22
CA TYR A 23 9.59 7.36 4.21
C TYR A 23 9.66 8.87 3.94
N ASP A 24 9.31 9.28 2.73
CA ASP A 24 9.32 10.70 2.32
C ASP A 24 7.97 11.40 2.61
N SER A 25 6.89 10.63 2.73
CA SER A 25 5.55 11.18 2.95
C SER A 25 4.65 10.21 3.72
N GLU A 26 3.70 10.74 4.48
CA GLU A 26 2.71 9.93 5.19
C GLU A 26 1.65 9.37 4.22
N TYR A 27 1.18 10.20 3.28
CA TYR A 27 0.21 9.85 2.25
C TYR A 27 0.79 10.07 0.86
N VAL A 28 0.52 9.13 -0.05
CA VAL A 28 0.85 9.22 -1.48
C VAL A 28 -0.44 9.02 -2.27
N LEU A 29 -0.83 10.06 -3.01
CA LEU A 29 -1.94 9.98 -3.96
C LEU A 29 -1.42 9.46 -5.29
N MET A 30 -2.05 8.41 -5.82
CA MET A 30 -1.66 7.82 -7.10
C MET A 30 -2.88 7.45 -7.94
N ARG A 31 -2.73 7.51 -9.26
CA ARG A 31 -3.77 7.04 -10.18
C ARG A 31 -3.85 5.52 -10.13
N ASP A 32 -5.02 4.98 -10.45
CA ASP A 32 -5.26 3.52 -10.43
C ASP A 32 -4.21 2.75 -11.25
N ARG A 33 -3.89 3.20 -12.47
CA ARG A 33 -2.86 2.57 -13.33
C ARG A 33 -1.46 2.52 -12.71
N ASP A 34 -1.12 3.56 -11.93
CA ASP A 34 0.19 3.70 -11.30
C ASP A 34 0.23 2.84 -10.01
N PHE A 35 -0.90 2.76 -9.31
CA PHE A 35 -1.12 1.85 -8.18
C PHE A 35 -1.03 0.37 -8.61
N SER A 36 -1.74 -0.04 -9.67
CA SER A 36 -1.82 -1.45 -10.11
C SER A 36 -0.47 -2.08 -10.47
N VAL A 37 0.60 -1.29 -10.65
CA VAL A 37 1.96 -1.80 -10.85
C VAL A 37 2.40 -2.73 -9.72
N ILE A 38 1.95 -2.50 -8.48
CA ILE A 38 2.33 -3.34 -7.34
C ILE A 38 1.77 -4.76 -7.41
N LEU A 39 0.70 -4.98 -8.16
CA LEU A 39 0.03 -6.28 -8.29
C LEU A 39 0.85 -7.27 -9.15
N ASP A 40 1.87 -6.79 -9.86
CA ASP A 40 2.87 -7.66 -10.48
C ASP A 40 3.76 -8.32 -9.42
N ASN A 41 3.83 -9.65 -9.42
CA ASN A 41 4.57 -10.44 -8.43
C ASN A 41 6.05 -10.02 -8.30
N VAL A 42 6.70 -9.59 -9.38
CA VAL A 42 8.10 -9.15 -9.34
C VAL A 42 8.20 -7.80 -8.62
N ASN A 43 7.33 -6.85 -8.96
CA ASN A 43 7.25 -5.56 -8.26
C ASN A 43 6.93 -5.72 -6.77
N LEU A 44 5.96 -6.56 -6.44
CA LEU A 44 5.62 -6.90 -5.06
C LEU A 44 6.85 -7.44 -4.33
N SER A 45 7.57 -8.42 -4.91
CA SER A 45 8.77 -8.99 -4.29
C SER A 45 9.87 -7.95 -4.03
N ILE A 46 10.00 -6.95 -4.90
CA ILE A 46 10.97 -5.85 -4.77
C ILE A 46 10.56 -4.91 -3.63
N ILE A 47 9.29 -4.49 -3.58
CA ILE A 47 8.78 -3.67 -2.47
C ILE A 47 8.94 -4.41 -1.14
N LEU A 48 8.59 -5.70 -1.10
CA LEU A 48 8.78 -6.52 0.09
C LEU A 48 10.26 -6.59 0.51
N ALA A 49 11.20 -6.67 -0.43
CA ALA A 49 12.62 -6.59 -0.10
C ALA A 49 12.98 -5.21 0.52
N ILE A 50 12.51 -4.12 -0.08
CA ILE A 50 12.77 -2.76 0.37
C ILE A 50 12.23 -2.51 1.79
N ILE A 51 10.96 -2.84 2.05
CA ILE A 51 10.34 -2.64 3.37
C ILE A 51 11.01 -3.50 4.46
N ASN A 52 11.64 -4.61 4.07
CA ASN A 52 12.41 -5.48 4.96
C ASN A 52 13.88 -5.04 5.09
N GLY A 53 14.24 -3.82 4.67
CA GLY A 53 15.55 -3.21 4.85
C GLY A 53 16.59 -3.55 3.78
N TYR A 54 16.23 -4.29 2.71
CA TYR A 54 17.11 -4.47 1.56
C TYR A 54 16.93 -3.27 0.62
N ASP A 55 17.61 -2.17 0.92
CA ASP A 55 17.40 -0.90 0.23
C ASP A 55 18.45 -0.57 -0.84
N ARG A 56 19.52 -1.36 -0.97
CA ARG A 56 20.52 -1.17 -2.03
C ARG A 56 20.26 -2.11 -3.21
N PHE A 57 20.60 -1.66 -4.42
CA PHE A 57 20.40 -2.45 -5.65
C PHE A 57 20.92 -3.90 -5.52
N ALA A 58 22.15 -4.08 -5.06
CA ALA A 58 22.76 -5.41 -4.89
C ALA A 58 22.06 -6.26 -3.82
N GLN A 59 21.57 -5.63 -2.73
CA GLN A 59 20.83 -6.32 -1.68
C GLN A 59 19.46 -6.80 -2.19
N ILE A 60 18.73 -5.94 -2.90
CA ILE A 60 17.45 -6.28 -3.52
C ILE A 60 17.66 -7.41 -4.53
N MET A 61 18.69 -7.32 -5.37
CA MET A 61 19.03 -8.34 -6.35
C MET A 61 19.29 -9.70 -5.69
N LYS A 62 20.11 -9.73 -4.63
CA LYS A 62 20.39 -10.96 -3.87
C LYS A 62 19.14 -11.51 -3.20
N LYS A 63 18.30 -10.65 -2.61
CA LYS A 63 17.10 -11.08 -1.88
C LYS A 63 16.00 -11.62 -2.80
N THR A 64 15.85 -11.02 -3.97
CA THR A 64 14.80 -11.37 -4.94
C THR A 64 15.25 -12.43 -5.95
N GLY A 65 16.55 -12.68 -6.09
CA GLY A 65 17.11 -13.58 -7.11
C GLY A 65 16.98 -13.05 -8.54
N LEU A 66 16.61 -11.77 -8.72
CA LEU A 66 16.41 -11.19 -10.04
C LEU A 66 17.72 -10.88 -10.74
N GLN A 67 17.78 -11.07 -12.05
CA GLN A 67 18.89 -10.60 -12.87
C GLN A 67 18.94 -9.07 -12.91
N ARG A 68 20.14 -8.49 -13.04
CA ARG A 68 20.39 -7.04 -13.04
C ARG A 68 19.47 -6.26 -13.98
N GLY A 69 19.34 -6.70 -15.24
CA GLY A 69 18.52 -6.02 -16.24
C GLY A 69 17.03 -6.02 -15.89
N LYS A 70 16.52 -7.16 -15.39
CA LYS A 70 15.13 -7.28 -14.93
C LYS A 70 14.88 -6.39 -13.71
N LEU A 71 15.74 -6.45 -12.70
CA LEU A 71 15.62 -5.59 -11.51
C LEU A 71 15.65 -4.10 -11.87
N SER A 72 16.57 -3.69 -12.75
CA SER A 72 16.66 -2.28 -13.19
C SER A 72 15.38 -1.79 -13.87
N ARG A 73 14.76 -2.63 -14.72
CA ARG A 73 13.50 -2.31 -15.41
C ARG A 73 12.35 -2.14 -14.42
N HIS A 74 12.20 -3.07 -13.47
CA HIS A 74 11.13 -3.01 -12.47
C HIS A 74 11.32 -1.86 -11.47
N LEU A 75 12.55 -1.62 -11.00
CA LEU A 75 12.85 -0.45 -10.15
C LEU A 75 12.56 0.87 -10.86
N ARG A 76 12.90 1.00 -12.15
CA ARG A 76 12.56 2.19 -12.94
C ARG A 76 11.05 2.41 -13.01
N ARG A 77 10.27 1.35 -13.18
CA ARG A 77 8.82 1.41 -13.19
C ARG A 77 8.28 1.86 -11.82
N LEU A 78 8.74 1.26 -10.73
CA LEU A 78 8.33 1.60 -9.36
C LEU A 78 8.72 3.04 -8.96
N LEU A 79 9.87 3.53 -9.42
CA LEU A 79 10.27 4.93 -9.27
C LEU A 79 9.33 5.85 -10.07
N GLY A 80 9.08 5.52 -11.33
CA GLY A 80 8.24 6.32 -12.22
C GLY A 80 6.78 6.40 -11.81
N THR A 81 6.25 5.40 -11.09
CA THR A 81 4.89 5.42 -10.55
C THR A 81 4.80 5.96 -9.12
N GLY A 82 5.93 6.29 -8.50
CA GLY A 82 5.96 6.86 -7.16
C GLY A 82 5.67 5.85 -6.05
N TRP A 83 5.87 4.56 -6.26
CA TRP A 83 5.88 3.54 -5.18
C TRP A 83 7.19 3.54 -4.40
N VAL A 84 8.28 3.82 -5.10
CA VAL A 84 9.64 3.87 -4.55
C VAL A 84 10.21 5.24 -4.82
N ILE A 85 11.02 5.74 -3.91
CA ILE A 85 11.92 6.86 -4.13
C ILE A 85 13.37 6.40 -4.01
N LYS A 86 14.28 7.21 -4.55
CA LYS A 86 15.70 6.98 -4.44
C LYS A 86 16.33 8.09 -3.59
N SER A 87 16.97 7.71 -2.48
CA SER A 87 17.75 8.62 -1.63
C SER A 87 19.21 8.19 -1.69
N GLY A 88 20.02 8.93 -2.45
CA GLY A 88 21.39 8.54 -2.79
C GLY A 88 21.44 7.17 -3.49
N SER A 89 22.08 6.19 -2.86
CA SER A 89 22.17 4.81 -3.37
C SER A 89 21.06 3.87 -2.86
N ARG A 90 20.14 4.37 -2.03
CA ARG A 90 19.11 3.58 -1.34
C ARG A 90 17.75 3.78 -2.00
N TYR A 91 16.96 2.72 -2.02
CA TYR A 91 15.57 2.68 -2.45
C TYR A 91 14.69 2.62 -1.21
N LEU A 92 13.71 3.52 -1.11
CA LEU A 92 12.80 3.60 0.02
C LEU A 92 11.35 3.61 -0.49
N PRO A 93 10.37 3.11 0.27
CA PRO A 93 8.97 3.35 -0.05
C PRO A 93 8.71 4.86 -0.04
N SER A 94 7.91 5.36 -0.98
CA SER A 94 7.63 6.80 -1.06
C SER A 94 6.74 7.29 0.09
N GLY A 95 5.86 6.42 0.60
CA GLY A 95 5.07 6.71 1.79
C GLY A 95 4.50 5.52 2.54
N HIS A 96 3.75 5.84 3.61
CA HIS A 96 3.10 4.86 4.48
C HIS A 96 1.75 4.43 3.92
N ILE A 97 0.96 5.38 3.43
CA ILE A 97 -0.42 5.17 2.97
C ILE A 97 -0.53 5.60 1.51
N TYR A 98 -0.91 4.66 0.65
CA TYR A 98 -1.14 4.89 -0.77
C TYR A 98 -2.64 4.94 -1.01
N VAL A 99 -3.13 6.05 -1.53
CA VAL A 99 -4.55 6.26 -1.79
C VAL A 99 -4.74 6.43 -3.28
N VAL A 100 -5.61 5.60 -3.86
CA VAL A 100 -5.95 5.70 -5.27
C VAL A 100 -6.91 6.88 -5.46
N TYR A 101 -6.68 7.68 -6.50
CA TYR A 101 -7.61 8.73 -6.91
C TYR A 101 -7.94 8.68 -8.40
N GLU A 102 -9.10 9.24 -8.70
CA GLU A 102 -9.54 9.54 -10.05
C GLU A 102 -9.67 11.05 -10.23
N VAL A 103 -9.38 11.52 -11.44
CA VAL A 103 -9.57 12.92 -11.82
C VAL A 103 -10.82 13.00 -12.67
N GLN A 104 -11.73 13.87 -12.29
CA GLN A 104 -12.94 14.17 -13.05
C GLN A 104 -13.00 15.67 -13.30
N ASP A 105 -13.40 16.06 -14.51
CA ASP A 105 -13.80 17.43 -14.81
C ASP A 105 -15.32 17.49 -14.70
N ILE A 106 -15.80 18.23 -13.70
CA ILE A 106 -17.22 18.41 -13.43
C ILE A 106 -17.49 19.92 -13.49
N ASN A 107 -18.17 20.36 -14.54
CA ASN A 107 -18.54 21.76 -14.75
C ASN A 107 -17.35 22.74 -14.69
N GLY A 108 -16.19 22.36 -15.24
CA GLY A 108 -14.98 23.18 -15.25
C GLY A 108 -14.21 23.16 -13.92
N GLN A 109 -14.62 22.31 -12.98
CA GLN A 109 -13.87 22.05 -11.74
C GLN A 109 -13.17 20.69 -11.83
N ILE A 110 -11.88 20.69 -11.53
CA ILE A 110 -11.11 19.46 -11.38
C ILE A 110 -11.41 18.86 -10.01
N MET A 111 -12.14 17.75 -10.00
CA MET A 111 -12.46 17.00 -8.79
C MET A 111 -11.54 15.77 -8.68
N LEU A 112 -10.91 15.63 -7.52
CA LEU A 112 -10.15 14.43 -7.15
C LEU A 112 -11.04 13.53 -6.29
N THR A 113 -11.48 12.41 -6.86
CA THR A 113 -12.26 11.41 -6.14
C THR A 113 -11.31 10.35 -5.58
N LEU A 114 -11.26 10.23 -4.24
CA LEU A 114 -10.43 9.22 -3.57
C LEU A 114 -11.18 7.88 -3.50
N SER A 115 -10.53 6.81 -3.96
CA SER A 115 -11.05 5.45 -3.82
C SER A 115 -10.84 4.95 -2.40
N THR A 116 -11.92 4.63 -1.71
CA THR A 116 -11.86 4.14 -0.33
C THR A 116 -11.81 2.61 -0.22
N ASN A 117 -11.66 1.93 -1.36
CA ASN A 117 -11.57 0.48 -1.48
C ASN A 117 -10.39 0.03 -2.35
N LYS A 118 -9.50 0.97 -2.69
CA LYS A 118 -8.23 0.70 -3.37
C LYS A 118 -7.14 1.53 -2.74
N GLY A 119 -6.06 0.87 -2.37
CA GLY A 119 -4.92 1.54 -1.76
C GLY A 119 -4.01 0.56 -1.05
N ALA A 120 -2.99 1.08 -0.39
CA ALA A 120 -2.06 0.25 0.34
C ALA A 120 -1.56 0.93 1.61
N PHE A 121 -1.09 0.10 2.51
CA PHE A 121 -0.56 0.50 3.80
C PHE A 121 0.75 -0.25 4.02
N ILE A 122 1.82 0.49 4.28
CA ILE A 122 3.14 -0.05 4.60
C ILE A 122 3.46 0.32 6.04
N ASP A 123 3.59 -0.69 6.88
CA ASP A 123 4.04 -0.54 8.26
C ASP A 123 5.29 -1.37 8.53
N PRO A 124 6.31 -0.80 9.18
CA PRO A 124 7.55 -1.51 9.48
C PRO A 124 7.38 -2.77 10.34
N ILE A 125 6.36 -2.80 11.20
CA ILE A 125 6.05 -3.86 12.16
C ILE A 125 5.06 -4.85 11.54
N TYR A 126 4.02 -4.33 10.89
CA TYR A 126 2.89 -5.12 10.43
C TYR A 126 2.95 -5.49 8.93
N GLY A 127 3.92 -4.92 8.20
CA GLY A 127 4.29 -5.17 6.81
C GLY A 127 3.44 -4.43 5.79
N LEU A 128 3.31 -4.99 4.58
CA LEU A 128 2.54 -4.39 3.47
C LEU A 128 1.14 -5.02 3.42
N LEU A 129 0.13 -4.15 3.42
CA LEU A 129 -1.26 -4.44 3.09
C LEU A 129 -1.59 -3.76 1.75
N VAL A 130 -2.03 -4.51 0.75
CA VAL A 130 -2.59 -3.97 -0.50
C VAL A 130 -4.08 -4.28 -0.51
N ILE A 131 -4.92 -3.30 -0.82
CA ILE A 131 -6.37 -3.42 -0.98
C ILE A 131 -6.69 -3.08 -2.44
N ASN A 132 -7.32 -4.00 -3.14
CA ASN A 132 -7.76 -3.79 -4.52
C ASN A 132 -9.20 -4.27 -4.72
N GLY A 133 -10.16 -3.53 -4.16
CA GLY A 133 -11.59 -3.81 -4.23
C GLY A 133 -12.21 -4.20 -2.88
N GLU A 134 -13.50 -4.52 -2.93
CA GLU A 134 -14.25 -5.00 -1.77
C GLU A 134 -14.02 -6.51 -1.55
N PRO A 135 -13.75 -6.95 -0.32
CA PRO A 135 -13.67 -8.37 -0.03
C PRO A 135 -15.07 -9.01 -0.08
N LEU A 136 -15.11 -10.28 -0.49
CA LEU A 136 -16.31 -11.10 -0.37
C LEU A 136 -16.51 -11.50 1.10
N SER A 137 -17.77 -11.68 1.54
CA SER A 137 -18.15 -11.96 2.92
C SER A 137 -17.58 -13.26 3.51
N ASN A 138 -17.00 -14.14 2.68
CA ASN A 138 -16.35 -15.38 3.09
C ASN A 138 -14.88 -15.48 2.62
N TYR A 139 -14.26 -14.36 2.22
CA TYR A 139 -12.93 -14.33 1.61
C TYR A 139 -11.86 -15.01 2.47
N CYS A 140 -11.98 -14.93 3.80
CA CYS A 140 -11.02 -15.48 4.74
C CYS A 140 -11.42 -16.82 5.37
N ALA A 141 -12.60 -17.37 5.05
CA ALA A 141 -13.20 -18.51 5.77
C ALA A 141 -12.32 -19.78 5.77
N SER A 142 -11.56 -20.03 4.69
CA SER A 142 -10.65 -21.18 4.55
C SER A 142 -9.16 -20.81 4.67
N CYS A 143 -8.84 -19.57 5.04
CA CYS A 143 -7.46 -19.09 5.05
C CYS A 143 -6.70 -19.60 6.29
N PRO A 144 -5.60 -20.35 6.14
CA PRO A 144 -4.82 -20.84 7.28
C PRO A 144 -4.15 -19.71 8.08
N LEU A 145 -4.04 -18.51 7.49
CA LEU A 145 -3.47 -17.32 8.13
C LEU A 145 -4.52 -16.39 8.75
N ARG A 146 -5.80 -16.81 8.80
CA ARG A 146 -6.92 -15.97 9.26
C ARG A 146 -6.66 -15.37 10.64
N GLN A 147 -6.25 -16.19 11.63
CA GLN A 147 -6.02 -15.70 12.99
C GLN A 147 -4.87 -14.68 13.06
N THR A 148 -3.80 -14.90 12.28
CA THR A 148 -2.69 -13.97 12.18
C THR A 148 -3.14 -12.63 11.59
N CYS A 149 -4.00 -12.66 10.57
CA CYS A 149 -4.59 -11.46 9.99
C CYS A 149 -5.51 -10.73 10.99
N VAL A 150 -6.33 -11.45 11.75
CA VAL A 150 -7.17 -10.86 12.83
C VAL A 150 -6.30 -10.15 13.86
N ASN A 151 -5.22 -10.79 14.31
CA ASN A 151 -4.32 -10.21 15.30
C ASN A 151 -3.59 -8.97 14.75
N ASN A 152 -3.19 -9.01 13.47
CA ASN A 152 -2.54 -7.91 12.78
C ASN A 152 -3.50 -6.71 12.63
N VAL A 153 -4.70 -6.90 12.07
CA VAL A 153 -5.66 -5.81 11.87
C VAL A 153 -6.11 -5.17 13.18
N LYS A 154 -6.31 -5.97 14.25
CA LYS A 154 -6.60 -5.43 15.60
C LYS A 154 -5.44 -4.63 16.18
N SER A 155 -4.20 -5.03 15.90
CA SER A 155 -3.02 -4.29 16.37
C SER A 155 -2.85 -2.98 15.62
N LEU A 156 -3.09 -2.98 14.29
CA LEU A 156 -3.14 -1.76 13.50
C LEU A 156 -4.26 -0.82 13.95
N ALA A 157 -5.47 -1.32 14.15
CA ALA A 157 -6.60 -0.52 14.62
C ALA A 157 -6.31 0.14 15.97
N ARG A 158 -5.71 -0.57 16.92
CA ARG A 158 -5.25 0.03 18.19
C ARG A 158 -4.19 1.10 17.97
N LYS A 159 -3.19 0.84 17.13
CA LYS A 159 -2.13 1.82 16.80
C LYS A 159 -2.70 3.11 16.22
N TYR A 160 -3.73 3.01 15.39
CA TYR A 160 -4.38 4.14 14.74
C TYR A 160 -5.63 4.66 15.47
N GLY A 161 -5.98 4.10 16.64
CA GLY A 161 -7.18 4.48 17.38
C GLY A 161 -8.47 4.34 16.56
N ALA A 162 -8.59 3.29 15.77
CA ALA A 162 -9.79 2.99 14.98
C ALA A 162 -10.62 1.88 15.66
N GLU A 163 -11.94 2.04 15.67
CA GLU A 163 -12.87 0.99 16.07
C GLU A 163 -13.26 0.17 14.83
N LEU A 164 -13.15 -1.16 14.94
CA LEU A 164 -13.47 -2.07 13.84
C LEU A 164 -14.79 -2.80 14.13
N ARG A 165 -15.65 -2.89 13.11
CA ARG A 165 -16.94 -3.59 13.17
C ARG A 165 -16.98 -4.82 12.25
N GLY A 166 -16.06 -4.93 11.30
CA GLY A 166 -15.98 -6.05 10.35
C GLY A 166 -15.85 -7.42 11.03
N GLY A 167 -16.61 -8.40 10.53
CA GLY A 167 -16.63 -9.77 11.08
C GLY A 167 -15.45 -10.62 10.59
N GLU A 168 -14.96 -10.34 9.38
CA GLU A 168 -13.79 -10.98 8.78
C GLU A 168 -12.57 -10.03 8.73
N PRO A 169 -11.33 -10.55 8.82
CA PRO A 169 -10.15 -9.69 8.82
C PRO A 169 -9.99 -8.89 7.52
N SER A 170 -10.42 -9.44 6.38
CA SER A 170 -10.43 -8.72 5.10
C SER A 170 -11.30 -7.46 5.14
N GLU A 171 -12.50 -7.56 5.70
CA GLU A 171 -13.43 -6.42 5.86
C GLU A 171 -12.85 -5.40 6.82
N ALA A 172 -12.29 -5.86 7.94
CA ALA A 172 -11.66 -5.02 8.94
C ALA A 172 -10.47 -4.22 8.38
N TYR A 173 -9.67 -4.78 7.47
CA TYR A 173 -8.58 -4.04 6.82
C TYR A 173 -9.10 -2.92 5.93
N VAL A 174 -10.16 -3.18 5.16
CA VAL A 174 -10.80 -2.15 4.32
C VAL A 174 -11.47 -1.09 5.17
N GLU A 175 -12.14 -1.47 6.26
CA GLU A 175 -12.73 -0.54 7.24
C GLU A 175 -11.66 0.36 7.86
N LEU A 176 -10.55 -0.21 8.32
CA LEU A 176 -9.42 0.56 8.86
C LEU A 176 -8.89 1.57 7.84
N PHE A 177 -8.70 1.14 6.59
CA PHE A 177 -8.20 2.01 5.53
C PHE A 177 -9.17 3.16 5.23
N ARG A 178 -10.47 2.87 5.17
CA ARG A 178 -11.52 3.89 5.00
C ARG A 178 -11.51 4.91 6.12
N GLU A 179 -11.34 4.45 7.36
CA GLU A 179 -11.32 5.32 8.52
C GLU A 179 -10.10 6.24 8.49
N LEU A 180 -8.92 5.74 8.14
CA LEU A 180 -7.72 6.58 7.98
C LEU A 180 -7.89 7.65 6.90
N ILE A 181 -8.47 7.31 5.74
CA ILE A 181 -8.74 8.30 4.69
C ILE A 181 -9.75 9.35 5.20
N ARG A 182 -10.89 8.91 5.73
CA ARG A 182 -11.99 9.82 6.10
C ARG A 182 -11.64 10.70 7.29
N ARG A 183 -11.02 10.13 8.31
CA ARG A 183 -10.74 10.80 9.56
C ARG A 183 -9.49 11.65 9.48
N ASP A 184 -8.44 11.15 8.85
CA ASP A 184 -7.12 11.79 8.94
C ASP A 184 -6.80 12.56 7.66
N LEU A 185 -6.91 11.95 6.48
CA LEU A 185 -6.59 12.64 5.22
C LEU A 185 -7.59 13.76 4.89
N ILE A 186 -8.90 13.50 4.94
CA ILE A 186 -9.91 14.55 4.65
C ILE A 186 -9.82 15.69 5.67
N ARG A 187 -9.61 15.39 6.96
CA ARG A 187 -9.43 16.41 8.00
C ARG A 187 -8.21 17.27 7.73
N LYS A 188 -7.07 16.68 7.34
CA LYS A 188 -5.85 17.40 6.95
C LYS A 188 -6.09 18.32 5.74
N LEU A 189 -6.76 17.82 4.71
CA LEU A 189 -7.10 18.64 3.54
C LEU A 189 -8.01 19.82 3.90
N ARG A 190 -9.01 19.61 4.76
CA ARG A 190 -9.89 20.67 5.25
C ARG A 190 -9.16 21.70 6.14
N SER A 191 -8.12 21.30 6.85
CA SER A 191 -7.32 22.20 7.70
C SER A 191 -6.26 23.00 6.92
N GLY A 192 -6.24 22.91 5.58
CA GLY A 192 -5.35 23.69 4.73
C GLY A 192 -4.05 23.00 4.34
N TRP A 193 -3.93 21.67 4.55
CA TRP A 193 -2.81 20.93 3.99
C TRP A 193 -2.77 21.02 2.46
N ARG A 194 -1.58 21.19 1.92
CA ARG A 194 -1.35 21.34 0.47
C ARG A 194 -1.00 20.00 -0.14
N LEU A 195 -1.69 19.66 -1.24
CA LEU A 195 -1.30 18.55 -2.10
C LEU A 195 -0.18 19.02 -3.02
N ILE A 196 1.01 18.45 -2.86
CA ILE A 196 2.14 18.71 -3.75
C ILE A 196 2.18 17.59 -4.78
N ILE A 197 1.86 17.93 -6.03
CA ILE A 197 1.98 17.00 -7.15
C ILE A 197 3.42 17.08 -7.65
N LYS A 198 4.23 16.06 -7.32
CA LYS A 198 5.59 15.91 -7.84
C LYS A 198 5.51 15.40 -9.29
N ARG A 199 6.24 16.04 -10.22
CA ARG A 199 6.38 15.63 -11.62
C ARG A 199 7.44 14.57 -11.80
#